data_AF-A0A1G0YEU4-F1
#
_entry.id   AF-A0A1G0YEU4-F1
#
_cell.length_a   1.000
_cell.length_b   1.000
_cell.length_c   1.000
_cell.angle_alpha   90.00
_cell.angle_beta   90.00
_cell.angle_gamma   90.00
#
_symmetry.space_group_name_H-M   'P 1'
#
loop_
_entity.id
_entity.type
_entity.pdbx_description
1 polymer ?
#
loop_
_entity_poly.entity_id
_entity_poly.type
_entity_poly.pdbx_seq_one_letter_code
_entity_poly.pdbx_strand_id
1 'polypeptide(L)'
;MVHEQPGEWADALGETLETLRVRFYDELAWLGARSRTSRSTKSRLQWVCLNRGDRGISRSPEFEFSAAYETRTHSVRLFWTASESVEQEFGVRGVNAFQPAYSGGSGAQESPPPRHLFVRISHEVAHQLAFDCGLQERGVMYPLWVSEGLATGFESPRPEQVDFLGPNASRLQRLQELQTRNGLTALDEFVTIVDTTSLDRSEQEDFYAQAWSFFRFLGQQHGRALKKYLKQMARLPMGHRSKESLREEMTAAFGSLDKLEAEWRTWLTAQGNPLAADGLTSSHQDKKGAPISGAPQG
;
A
#
# COMPACT_ATOMS: atom_id res chain seq x y z
N MET A 1 -28.97 12.39 11.65
CA MET A 1 -28.81 13.82 11.32
C MET A 1 -27.32 14.04 11.16
N VAL A 2 -26.81 14.00 9.93
CA VAL A 2 -25.42 14.37 9.63
C VAL A 2 -25.46 15.88 9.49
N HIS A 3 -25.08 16.57 10.56
CA HIS A 3 -25.01 18.02 10.58
C HIS A 3 -23.72 18.49 9.91
N GLU A 4 -23.87 19.62 9.21
CA GLU A 4 -22.85 20.41 8.51
C GLU A 4 -22.43 19.88 7.15
N GLN A 5 -22.66 20.71 6.13
CA GLN A 5 -22.12 20.48 4.80
C GLN A 5 -20.59 20.41 4.93
N PRO A 6 -19.96 19.33 4.45
CA PRO A 6 -18.51 19.28 4.43
C PRO A 6 -17.99 20.50 3.65
N GLY A 7 -17.00 21.22 4.19
CA GLY A 7 -16.37 22.33 3.47
C GLY A 7 -15.71 21.86 2.16
N GLU A 8 -15.27 22.77 1.30
CA GLU A 8 -14.67 22.46 -0.02
C GLU A 8 -13.52 21.43 0.07
N TRP A 9 -12.78 21.42 1.19
CA TRP A 9 -11.72 20.45 1.47
C TRP A 9 -12.18 18.99 1.47
N ALA A 10 -13.42 18.71 1.89
CA ALA A 10 -13.94 17.36 2.02
C ALA A 10 -14.38 16.83 0.65
N ASP A 11 -14.97 17.66 -0.20
CA ASP A 11 -15.24 17.31 -1.60
C ASP A 11 -13.93 17.01 -2.35
N ALA A 12 -12.90 17.85 -2.18
CA ALA A 12 -11.57 17.63 -2.76
C ALA A 12 -10.92 16.32 -2.27
N LEU A 13 -11.09 16.00 -0.97
CA LEU A 13 -10.64 14.73 -0.41
C LEU A 13 -11.41 13.55 -1.03
N GLY A 14 -12.73 13.66 -1.16
CA GLY A 14 -13.56 12.65 -1.82
C GLY A 14 -13.16 12.40 -3.28
N GLU A 15 -12.86 13.44 -4.04
CA GLU A 15 -12.34 13.33 -5.41
C GLU A 15 -10.96 12.64 -5.44
N THR A 16 -10.11 12.96 -4.48
CA THR A 16 -8.78 12.34 -4.36
C THR A 16 -8.89 10.84 -4.04
N LEU A 17 -9.76 10.46 -3.10
CA LEU A 17 -10.03 9.07 -2.76
C LEU A 17 -10.56 8.29 -3.98
N GLU A 18 -11.42 8.90 -4.79
CA GLU A 18 -11.92 8.28 -6.02
C GLU A 18 -10.85 8.13 -7.09
N THR A 19 -10.00 9.14 -7.25
CA THR A 19 -8.85 9.07 -8.15
C THR A 19 -7.96 7.91 -7.76
N LEU A 20 -7.64 7.78 -6.47
CA LEU A 20 -6.85 6.68 -5.96
C LEU A 20 -7.53 5.32 -6.20
N ARG A 21 -8.85 5.21 -6.02
CA ARG A 21 -9.57 3.97 -6.32
C ARG A 21 -9.45 3.57 -7.78
N VAL A 22 -9.61 4.51 -8.71
CA VAL A 22 -9.46 4.24 -10.14
C VAL A 22 -8.04 3.74 -10.43
N ARG A 23 -7.03 4.48 -9.96
CA ARG A 23 -5.62 4.08 -10.11
C ARG A 23 -5.34 2.71 -9.52
N PHE A 24 -5.87 2.39 -8.34
CA PHE A 24 -5.73 1.09 -7.71
C PHE A 24 -6.18 -0.06 -8.62
N TYR A 25 -7.37 0.04 -9.20
CA TYR A 25 -7.88 -1.01 -10.08
C TYR A 25 -7.11 -1.11 -11.39
N ASP A 26 -6.66 0.01 -11.94
CA ASP A 26 -5.87 0.03 -13.17
C ASP A 26 -4.48 -0.62 -12.94
N GLU A 27 -3.78 -0.18 -11.89
CA GLU A 27 -2.44 -0.66 -11.53
C GLU A 27 -2.44 -2.15 -11.14
N LEU A 28 -3.50 -2.65 -10.49
CA LEU A 28 -3.62 -4.06 -10.06
C LEU A 28 -4.48 -4.94 -10.97
N ALA A 29 -4.90 -4.44 -12.15
CA ALA A 29 -5.71 -5.21 -13.09
C ALA A 29 -5.02 -6.53 -13.48
N TRP A 30 -3.69 -6.52 -13.59
CA TRP A 30 -2.90 -7.71 -13.92
C TRP A 30 -2.90 -8.76 -12.80
N LEU A 31 -3.03 -8.36 -11.53
CA LEU A 31 -3.29 -9.26 -10.40
C LEU A 31 -4.73 -9.79 -10.36
N GLY A 32 -5.62 -9.22 -11.18
CA GLY A 32 -7.02 -9.58 -11.24
C GLY A 32 -7.90 -8.76 -10.30
N ALA A 33 -7.40 -7.64 -9.76
CA ALA A 33 -8.20 -6.70 -8.99
C ALA A 33 -9.35 -6.16 -9.86
N ARG A 34 -10.58 -6.32 -9.37
CA ARG A 34 -11.80 -5.78 -9.98
C ARG A 34 -12.78 -5.43 -8.87
N SER A 35 -13.57 -4.38 -9.06
CA SER A 35 -14.63 -4.07 -8.10
C SER A 35 -15.60 -5.25 -7.99
N ARG A 36 -15.80 -5.77 -6.76
CA ARG A 36 -16.77 -6.83 -6.47
C ARG A 36 -18.20 -6.32 -6.48
N THR A 37 -18.38 -5.05 -6.17
CA THR A 37 -19.69 -4.42 -5.95
C THR A 37 -20.32 -3.89 -7.24
N SER A 38 -19.63 -3.94 -8.38
CA SER A 38 -20.23 -3.49 -9.64
C SER A 38 -19.55 -4.03 -10.90
N ARG A 39 -20.36 -4.51 -11.85
CA ARG A 39 -19.99 -4.69 -13.27
C ARG A 39 -19.72 -3.35 -13.98
N SER A 40 -19.90 -2.22 -13.29
CA SER A 40 -19.81 -0.85 -13.76
C SER A 40 -18.87 -0.04 -12.87
N THR A 41 -17.87 0.63 -13.45
CA THR A 41 -16.95 1.54 -12.75
C THR A 41 -17.63 2.77 -12.12
N LYS A 42 -18.95 2.91 -12.26
CA LYS A 42 -19.76 4.05 -11.76
C LYS A 42 -20.14 3.99 -10.28
N SER A 43 -19.92 2.89 -9.57
CA SER A 43 -20.17 2.85 -8.11
C SER A 43 -19.07 3.63 -7.39
N ARG A 44 -19.45 4.73 -6.74
CA ARG A 44 -18.54 5.61 -5.98
C ARG A 44 -18.21 5.03 -4.60
N LEU A 45 -17.03 5.34 -4.08
CA LEU A 45 -16.67 5.15 -2.67
C LEU A 45 -17.70 5.85 -1.79
N GLN A 46 -18.22 5.10 -0.82
CA GLN A 46 -18.97 5.69 0.28
C GLN A 46 -17.99 6.05 1.38
N TRP A 47 -17.89 7.34 1.70
CA TRP A 47 -17.12 7.85 2.81
C TRP A 47 -17.99 8.80 3.62
N VAL A 48 -17.71 8.87 4.92
CA VAL A 48 -18.47 9.70 5.86
C VAL A 48 -17.49 10.53 6.66
N CYS A 49 -17.64 11.85 6.62
CA CYS A 49 -16.95 12.75 7.54
C CYS A 49 -17.82 12.96 8.78
N LEU A 50 -17.24 12.73 9.96
CA LEU A 50 -17.93 12.92 11.24
C LEU A 50 -17.28 14.11 11.95
N ASN A 51 -18.01 15.23 12.10
CA ASN A 51 -17.56 16.34 12.92
C ASN A 51 -17.66 15.98 14.41
N ARG A 52 -16.56 16.16 15.14
CA ARG A 52 -16.48 15.94 16.58
C ARG A 52 -17.07 17.18 17.28
N GLY A 53 -18.38 17.15 17.55
CA GLY A 53 -19.07 18.29 18.18
C GLY A 53 -18.44 18.74 19.51
N ASP A 54 -18.34 20.06 19.67
CA ASP A 54 -18.15 20.86 20.88
C ASP A 54 -17.78 20.10 22.16
N ARG A 55 -16.48 19.82 22.34
CA ARG A 55 -15.86 19.85 23.67
C ARG A 55 -14.67 20.77 23.57
N GLY A 56 -14.71 21.86 24.32
CA GLY A 56 -13.75 22.96 24.30
C GLY A 56 -12.29 22.51 24.49
N ILE A 57 -11.67 22.07 23.40
CA ILE A 57 -10.24 21.85 23.29
C ILE A 57 -9.68 23.19 22.83
N SER A 58 -9.01 23.85 23.78
CA SER A 58 -8.23 25.07 23.55
C SER A 58 -7.40 24.96 22.27
N ARG A 59 -7.45 26.01 21.46
CA ARG A 59 -6.68 26.19 20.21
C ARG A 59 -5.18 26.06 20.51
N SER A 60 -4.63 24.85 20.34
CA SER A 60 -3.21 24.65 20.14
C SER A 60 -2.89 24.87 18.64
N PRO A 61 -1.78 25.53 18.29
CA PRO A 61 -1.43 25.79 16.89
C PRO A 61 -0.99 24.55 16.11
N GLU A 62 -0.70 23.42 16.76
CA GLU A 62 -0.24 22.18 16.11
C GLU A 62 -1.43 21.24 15.83
N PHE A 63 -1.81 21.13 14.55
CA PHE A 63 -2.91 20.30 14.06
C PHE A 63 -2.37 19.04 13.37
N GLU A 64 -2.90 17.86 13.71
CA GLU A 64 -2.47 16.58 13.15
C GLU A 64 -3.63 15.87 12.43
N PHE A 65 -3.48 15.62 11.13
CA PHE A 65 -4.37 14.75 10.36
C PHE A 65 -3.70 13.38 10.24
N SER A 66 -4.43 12.30 10.53
CA SER A 66 -3.93 10.93 10.44
C SER A 66 -4.95 10.00 9.77
N ALA A 67 -4.49 8.85 9.29
CA ALA A 67 -5.31 7.80 8.71
C ALA A 67 -4.91 6.45 9.33
N ALA A 68 -5.89 5.57 9.55
CA ALA A 68 -5.65 4.20 9.97
C ALA A 68 -6.68 3.26 9.36
N TYR A 69 -6.22 2.12 8.85
CA TYR A 69 -7.06 1.03 8.42
C TYR A 69 -7.53 0.19 9.62
N GLU A 70 -8.85 0.07 9.80
CA GLU A 70 -9.43 -0.77 10.85
C GLU A 70 -9.74 -2.18 10.33
N THR A 71 -8.97 -3.17 10.79
CA THR A 71 -9.07 -4.56 10.33
C THR A 71 -10.40 -5.25 10.66
N ARG A 72 -11.15 -4.82 11.69
CA ARG A 72 -12.43 -5.46 12.06
C ARG A 72 -13.54 -5.09 11.08
N THR A 73 -13.65 -3.81 10.79
CA THR A 73 -14.69 -3.22 9.95
C THR A 73 -14.28 -3.20 8.48
N HIS A 74 -12.96 -3.27 8.21
CA HIS A 74 -12.33 -2.93 6.94
C HIS A 74 -12.88 -1.58 6.49
N SER A 75 -12.52 -0.56 7.25
CA SER A 75 -12.79 0.82 6.94
C SER A 75 -11.52 1.62 7.18
N VAL A 76 -11.17 2.51 6.26
CA VAL A 76 -10.21 3.57 6.56
C VAL A 76 -10.89 4.59 7.45
N ARG A 77 -10.28 4.88 8.60
CA ARG A 77 -10.67 5.98 9.46
C ARG A 77 -9.67 7.12 9.28
N LEU A 78 -10.18 8.29 8.94
CA LEU A 78 -9.41 9.53 8.87
C LEU A 78 -9.71 10.31 10.15
N PHE A 79 -8.67 10.78 10.81
CA PHE A 79 -8.77 11.48 12.09
C PHE A 79 -8.18 12.88 11.98
N TRP A 80 -8.86 13.82 12.63
CA TRP A 80 -8.40 15.18 12.85
C TRP A 80 -8.16 15.35 14.34
N THR A 81 -6.90 15.39 14.80
CA THR A 81 -6.58 15.40 16.23
C THR A 81 -5.57 16.46 16.61
N ALA A 82 -5.65 16.92 17.86
CA ALA A 82 -4.50 17.48 18.57
C ALA A 82 -3.71 16.29 19.17
N SER A 83 -2.39 16.36 19.04
CA SER A 83 -1.38 15.28 19.00
C SER A 83 -1.34 14.17 20.07
N GLU A 84 -2.19 14.15 21.11
CA GLU A 84 -2.01 13.24 22.27
C GLU A 84 -3.12 12.20 22.51
N SER A 85 -4.25 12.20 21.76
CA SER A 85 -5.45 11.42 22.15
C SER A 85 -5.75 10.14 21.34
N VAL A 86 -4.99 9.84 20.28
CA VAL A 86 -5.34 8.77 19.31
C VAL A 86 -5.23 7.36 19.91
N GLU A 87 -4.18 7.07 20.68
CA GLU A 87 -3.90 5.71 21.17
C GLU A 87 -4.87 5.26 22.28
N GLN A 88 -5.26 6.19 23.16
CA GLN A 88 -6.10 5.89 24.32
C GLN A 88 -7.57 5.71 23.99
N GLU A 89 -8.09 6.40 22.97
CA GLU A 89 -9.54 6.53 22.77
C GLU A 89 -10.13 5.51 21.78
N PHE A 90 -9.34 5.04 20.80
CA PHE A 90 -9.83 4.10 19.78
C PHE A 90 -9.31 2.67 19.94
N GLY A 91 -8.45 2.41 20.94
CA GLY A 91 -7.90 1.07 21.19
C GLY A 91 -7.12 0.48 20.01
N VAL A 92 -6.62 1.33 19.11
CA VAL A 92 -5.77 0.93 17.98
C VAL A 92 -4.34 0.96 18.47
N ARG A 93 -3.76 -0.21 18.78
CA ARG A 93 -2.34 -0.32 19.13
C ARG A 93 -1.50 -0.17 17.87
N GLY A 94 -0.44 0.65 17.93
CA GLY A 94 0.61 0.70 16.91
C GLY A 94 0.44 1.73 15.79
N VAL A 95 -0.55 2.63 15.85
CA VAL A 95 -0.67 3.70 14.84
C VAL A 95 0.16 4.89 15.29
N ASN A 96 1.39 4.98 14.80
CA ASN A 96 2.24 6.16 14.98
C ASN A 96 1.48 7.42 14.54
N ALA A 97 1.13 8.28 15.50
CA ALA A 97 0.80 9.67 15.26
C ALA A 97 2.04 10.35 14.63
N PHE A 98 1.90 10.89 13.43
CA PHE A 98 2.94 11.68 12.80
C PHE A 98 2.69 13.14 13.17
N GLN A 99 3.48 13.71 14.09
CA GLN A 99 3.40 15.13 14.46
C GLN A 99 4.00 16.02 13.36
N PRO A 100 3.24 16.90 12.69
CA PRO A 100 3.79 18.03 11.98
C PRO A 100 3.62 19.29 12.83
N ALA A 101 4.72 19.99 13.11
CA ALA A 101 4.63 21.36 13.62
C ALA A 101 4.02 22.25 12.52
N TYR A 102 2.76 22.66 12.68
CA TYR A 102 2.17 23.73 11.88
C TYR A 102 2.22 25.02 12.69
N SER A 103 2.94 26.01 12.17
CA SER A 103 2.93 27.38 12.70
C SER A 103 2.28 28.29 11.67
N GLY A 104 0.96 28.46 11.76
CA GLY A 104 0.18 29.30 10.86
C GLY A 104 -0.83 30.16 11.62
N GLY A 105 -0.63 31.49 11.57
CA GLY A 105 -1.35 32.50 12.33
C GLY A 105 -2.84 32.63 12.02
N SER A 106 -3.50 33.43 12.87
CA SER A 106 -4.93 33.74 12.86
C SER A 106 -5.40 34.31 11.51
N GLY A 107 -5.93 33.44 10.67
CA GLY A 107 -6.47 33.76 9.35
C GLY A 107 -6.45 32.52 8.46
N ALA A 108 -7.14 31.46 8.87
CA ALA A 108 -7.09 30.15 8.21
C ALA A 108 -7.76 30.19 6.84
N GLN A 109 -6.96 30.45 5.81
CA GLN A 109 -7.29 30.07 4.45
C GLN A 109 -7.21 28.53 4.37
N GLU A 110 -8.33 27.90 4.05
CA GLU A 110 -8.49 26.44 3.89
C GLU A 110 -7.45 25.90 2.90
N SER A 111 -6.32 25.41 3.41
CA SER A 111 -5.27 24.83 2.59
C SER A 111 -5.54 23.33 2.44
N PRO A 112 -5.31 22.74 1.25
CA PRO A 112 -5.45 21.30 1.07
C PRO A 112 -4.53 20.54 2.04
N PRO A 113 -4.88 19.30 2.40
CA PRO A 113 -4.08 18.53 3.33
C PRO A 113 -2.62 18.44 2.86
N PRO A 114 -1.64 18.45 3.78
CA PRO A 114 -0.22 18.39 3.42
C PRO A 114 0.10 17.19 2.51
N ARG A 115 1.02 17.36 1.56
CA ARG A 115 1.39 16.29 0.60
C ARG A 115 1.79 14.95 1.26
N HIS A 116 2.44 15.00 2.42
CA HIS A 116 2.84 13.79 3.16
C HIS A 116 1.63 13.01 3.70
N LEU A 117 0.49 13.67 3.92
CA LEU A 117 -0.71 13.01 4.35
C LEU A 117 -1.29 12.12 3.25
N PHE A 118 -1.24 12.56 1.99
CA PHE A 118 -1.72 11.76 0.87
C PHE A 118 -0.93 10.46 0.72
N VAL A 119 0.34 10.42 1.12
CA VAL A 119 1.12 9.19 1.18
C VAL A 119 0.46 8.18 2.12
N ARG A 120 0.15 8.60 3.35
CA ARG A 120 -0.51 7.73 4.33
C ARG A 120 -1.95 7.38 3.95
N ILE A 121 -2.75 8.36 3.51
CA ILE A 121 -4.11 8.09 3.04
C ILE A 121 -4.07 7.05 1.90
N SER A 122 -3.12 7.16 0.99
CA SER A 122 -3.01 6.22 -0.12
C SER A 122 -2.65 4.82 0.34
N HIS A 123 -1.76 4.71 1.32
CA HIS A 123 -1.42 3.45 1.98
C HIS A 123 -2.67 2.79 2.62
N GLU A 124 -3.41 3.50 3.47
CA GLU A 124 -4.56 2.93 4.18
C GLU A 124 -5.72 2.57 3.22
N VAL A 125 -5.95 3.39 2.19
CA VAL A 125 -6.98 3.12 1.18
C VAL A 125 -6.58 1.93 0.31
N ALA A 126 -5.30 1.70 0.04
CA ALA A 126 -4.85 0.51 -0.67
C ALA A 126 -5.20 -0.77 0.10
N HIS A 127 -5.03 -0.81 1.43
CA HIS A 127 -5.52 -1.92 2.24
C HIS A 127 -7.02 -2.12 2.06
N GLN A 128 -7.82 -1.06 2.24
CA GLN A 128 -9.27 -1.11 2.05
C GLN A 128 -9.67 -1.74 0.72
N LEU A 129 -9.12 -1.22 -0.37
CA LEU A 129 -9.46 -1.66 -1.72
C LEU A 129 -8.99 -3.08 -2.00
N ALA A 130 -7.84 -3.50 -1.44
CA ALA A 130 -7.35 -4.86 -1.56
C ALA A 130 -8.34 -5.88 -0.97
N PHE A 131 -8.94 -5.57 0.17
CA PHE A 131 -9.98 -6.41 0.75
C PHE A 131 -11.33 -6.29 0.03
N ASP A 132 -11.74 -5.08 -0.36
CA ASP A 132 -13.01 -4.87 -1.05
C ASP A 132 -13.05 -5.57 -2.42
N CYS A 133 -11.90 -5.74 -3.07
CA CYS A 133 -11.80 -6.45 -4.34
C CYS A 133 -11.50 -7.95 -4.20
N GLY A 134 -11.20 -8.44 -3.00
CA GLY A 134 -10.86 -9.84 -2.74
C GLY A 134 -9.44 -10.24 -3.14
N LEU A 135 -8.53 -9.28 -3.37
CA LEU A 135 -7.09 -9.58 -3.40
C LEU A 135 -6.63 -10.07 -2.02
N GLN A 136 -7.20 -9.48 -0.97
CA GLN A 136 -7.13 -9.97 0.40
C GLN A 136 -8.54 -10.30 0.90
N GLU A 137 -8.67 -11.27 1.79
CA GLU A 137 -9.96 -11.75 2.30
C GLU A 137 -10.03 -11.67 3.82
N ARG A 138 -11.20 -11.30 4.33
CA ARG A 138 -11.39 -11.01 5.77
C ARG A 138 -11.09 -12.26 6.60
N GLY A 139 -10.40 -12.09 7.73
CA GLY A 139 -10.11 -13.17 8.67
C GLY A 139 -9.02 -14.15 8.21
N VAL A 140 -8.53 -14.03 6.97
CA VAL A 140 -7.34 -14.75 6.50
C VAL A 140 -6.10 -14.04 7.03
N MET A 141 -5.16 -14.81 7.59
CA MET A 141 -3.86 -14.29 7.99
C MET A 141 -2.91 -14.17 6.80
N TYR A 142 -2.42 -12.96 6.55
CA TYR A 142 -1.40 -12.65 5.54
C TYR A 142 -0.05 -12.38 6.23
N PRO A 143 1.09 -12.84 5.69
CA PRO A 143 2.37 -12.24 6.02
C PRO A 143 2.33 -10.74 5.74
N LEU A 144 2.93 -9.95 6.62
CA LEU A 144 2.87 -8.49 6.52
C LEU A 144 3.50 -7.99 5.22
N TRP A 145 4.51 -8.66 4.67
CA TRP A 145 5.08 -8.24 3.38
C TRP A 145 4.04 -8.22 2.26
N VAL A 146 2.99 -9.05 2.32
CA VAL A 146 1.90 -9.04 1.34
C VAL A 146 1.04 -7.80 1.50
N SER A 147 0.55 -7.55 2.71
CA SER A 147 -0.35 -6.43 2.99
C SER A 147 0.37 -5.09 2.83
N GLU A 148 1.50 -4.95 3.52
CA GLU A 148 2.29 -3.71 3.60
C GLU A 148 3.05 -3.47 2.30
N GLY A 149 3.59 -4.52 1.67
CA GLY A 149 4.27 -4.39 0.37
C GLY A 149 3.32 -3.95 -0.74
N LEU A 150 2.05 -4.38 -0.69
CA LEU A 150 1.01 -3.87 -1.57
C LEU A 150 0.69 -2.40 -1.24
N ALA A 151 0.42 -2.07 0.04
CA ALA A 151 0.02 -0.71 0.41
C ALA A 151 1.12 0.33 0.13
N THR A 152 2.38 -0.01 0.40
CA THR A 152 3.55 0.83 0.12
C THR A 152 3.79 1.09 -1.37
N GLY A 153 3.25 0.25 -2.27
CA GLY A 153 3.24 0.51 -3.71
C GLY A 153 2.31 1.66 -4.13
N PHE A 154 1.32 2.00 -3.30
CA PHE A 154 0.38 3.11 -3.53
C PHE A 154 0.78 4.40 -2.83
N GLU A 155 1.83 4.40 -2.02
CA GLU A 155 2.34 5.57 -1.32
C GLU A 155 2.78 6.65 -2.32
N SER A 156 1.92 7.65 -2.50
CA SER A 156 2.21 8.78 -3.37
C SER A 156 1.70 10.08 -2.76
N PRO A 157 2.49 11.18 -2.82
CA PRO A 157 2.00 12.51 -2.48
C PRO A 157 1.05 13.08 -3.55
N ARG A 158 0.85 12.35 -4.66
CA ARG A 158 0.02 12.71 -5.82
C ARG A 158 -0.70 11.45 -6.31
N PRO A 159 -1.89 11.13 -5.77
CA PRO A 159 -2.59 9.89 -6.06
C PRO A 159 -2.86 9.65 -7.55
N GLU A 160 -3.02 10.71 -8.35
CA GLU A 160 -3.17 10.64 -9.81
C GLU A 160 -1.91 10.16 -10.55
N GLN A 161 -0.75 10.23 -9.90
CA GLN A 161 0.56 9.86 -10.45
C GLN A 161 1.11 8.55 -9.86
N VAL A 162 0.28 7.77 -9.16
CA VAL A 162 0.70 6.46 -8.64
C VAL A 162 1.19 5.58 -9.79
N ASP A 163 2.40 5.07 -9.63
CA ASP A 163 3.01 4.00 -10.43
C ASP A 163 3.34 2.86 -9.47
N PHE A 164 2.49 1.81 -9.45
CA PHE A 164 2.50 0.81 -8.39
C PHE A 164 3.80 -0.02 -8.36
N LEU A 165 4.35 -0.32 -9.53
CA LEU A 165 5.63 -1.01 -9.68
C LEU A 165 6.78 -0.03 -9.95
N GLY A 166 6.53 1.27 -9.80
CA GLY A 166 7.49 2.36 -9.92
C GLY A 166 8.39 2.51 -8.70
N PRO A 167 9.44 3.34 -8.81
CA PRO A 167 10.28 3.67 -7.67
C PRO A 167 9.53 4.54 -6.65
N ASN A 168 9.59 4.16 -5.37
CA ASN A 168 9.21 5.01 -4.25
C ASN A 168 10.49 5.56 -3.62
N ALA A 169 10.74 6.86 -3.79
CA ALA A 169 12.02 7.47 -3.40
C ALA A 169 12.32 7.33 -1.91
N SER A 170 11.31 7.50 -1.04
CA SER A 170 11.48 7.37 0.42
C SER A 170 11.80 5.93 0.81
N ARG A 171 11.11 4.94 0.21
CA ARG A 171 11.38 3.52 0.47
C ARG A 171 12.73 3.10 -0.08
N LEU A 172 13.13 3.59 -1.25
CA LEU A 172 14.43 3.33 -1.85
C LEU A 172 15.58 3.90 -0.99
N GLN A 173 15.45 5.14 -0.52
CA GLN A 173 16.42 5.74 0.39
C GLN A 173 16.57 4.89 1.66
N ARG A 174 15.46 4.53 2.30
CA ARG A 174 15.48 3.72 3.52
C ARG A 174 16.10 2.35 3.29
N LEU A 175 15.82 1.74 2.15
CA LEU A 175 16.40 0.46 1.75
C LEU A 175 17.92 0.55 1.52
N GLN A 176 18.41 1.64 0.95
CA GLN A 176 19.86 1.89 0.78
C GLN A 176 20.56 2.05 2.12
N GLU A 177 19.96 2.78 3.07
CA GLU A 177 20.45 2.88 4.45
C GLU A 177 20.51 1.50 5.11
N LEU A 178 19.46 0.69 4.95
CA LEU A 178 19.36 -0.68 5.46
C LEU A 178 20.44 -1.61 4.87
N GLN A 179 20.70 -1.51 3.55
CA GLN A 179 21.77 -2.26 2.89
C GLN A 179 23.16 -1.85 3.38
N THR A 180 23.40 -0.55 3.59
CA THR A 180 24.70 -0.01 4.02
C THR A 180 25.11 -0.54 5.39
N ARG A 181 24.13 -0.72 6.29
CA ARG A 181 24.36 -1.30 7.63
C ARG A 181 24.16 -2.82 7.69
N ASN A 182 24.03 -3.49 6.54
CA ASN A 182 23.77 -4.93 6.44
C ASN A 182 22.58 -5.39 7.31
N GLY A 183 21.51 -4.59 7.34
CA GLY A 183 20.35 -4.79 8.20
C GLY A 183 19.15 -5.49 7.55
N LEU A 184 19.28 -5.98 6.30
CA LEU A 184 18.20 -6.71 5.64
C LEU A 184 17.87 -7.99 6.40
N THR A 185 16.60 -8.16 6.78
CA THR A 185 16.10 -9.43 7.33
C THR A 185 16.24 -10.51 6.27
N ALA A 186 16.74 -11.69 6.63
CA ALA A 186 16.85 -12.82 5.71
C ALA A 186 15.46 -13.20 5.17
N LEU A 187 15.38 -13.63 3.90
CA LEU A 187 14.08 -13.80 3.25
C LEU A 187 13.23 -14.89 3.93
N ASP A 188 13.87 -15.98 4.38
CA ASP A 188 13.20 -17.05 5.13
C ASP A 188 12.47 -16.56 6.38
N GLU A 189 13.09 -15.66 7.13
CA GLU A 189 12.47 -15.06 8.32
C GLU A 189 11.41 -14.02 7.90
N PHE A 190 11.79 -13.13 6.99
CA PHE A 190 10.98 -12.00 6.54
C PHE A 190 9.59 -12.42 6.05
N VAL A 191 9.50 -13.49 5.26
CA VAL A 191 8.23 -13.96 4.69
C VAL A 191 7.27 -14.59 5.71
N THR A 192 7.73 -14.77 6.96
CA THR A 192 6.95 -15.34 8.07
C THR A 192 6.47 -14.30 9.08
N ILE A 193 6.85 -13.04 8.92
CA ILE A 193 6.46 -11.96 9.81
C ILE A 193 4.98 -11.63 9.56
N VAL A 194 4.17 -11.70 10.62
CA VAL A 194 2.71 -11.44 10.60
C VAL A 194 2.31 -10.26 11.49
N ASP A 195 3.26 -9.70 12.23
CA ASP A 195 3.07 -8.64 13.22
C ASP A 195 4.40 -7.86 13.39
N THR A 196 4.32 -6.54 13.50
CA THR A 196 5.44 -5.62 13.79
C THR A 196 5.22 -4.81 15.07
N THR A 197 4.22 -5.15 15.90
CA THR A 197 3.87 -4.38 17.12
C THR A 197 4.98 -4.35 18.17
N SER A 198 5.91 -5.30 18.15
CA SER A 198 7.09 -5.31 19.02
C SER A 198 8.25 -4.47 18.49
N LEU A 199 8.18 -4.01 17.24
CA LEU A 199 9.24 -3.22 16.60
C LEU A 199 9.07 -1.74 16.94
N ASP A 200 10.19 -1.05 17.08
CA ASP A 200 10.17 0.41 17.14
C ASP A 200 9.83 1.03 15.77
N ARG A 201 9.65 2.34 15.75
CA ARG A 201 9.28 3.06 14.52
C ARG A 201 10.33 2.94 13.42
N SER A 202 11.61 3.00 13.76
CA SER A 202 12.71 2.91 12.81
C SER A 202 12.75 1.51 12.17
N GLU A 203 12.55 0.47 12.97
CA GLU A 203 12.49 -0.93 12.55
C GLU A 203 11.23 -1.22 11.68
N GLN A 204 10.09 -0.59 11.98
CA GLN A 204 8.90 -0.67 11.13
C GLN A 204 9.14 -0.05 9.75
N GLU A 205 9.80 1.12 9.69
CA GLU A 205 10.15 1.75 8.41
C GLU A 205 11.13 0.90 7.58
N ASP A 206 12.04 0.18 8.25
CA ASP A 206 12.91 -0.81 7.60
C ASP A 206 12.10 -1.97 7.01
N PHE A 207 11.19 -2.52 7.81
CA PHE A 207 10.30 -3.60 7.38
C PHE A 207 9.48 -3.16 6.16
N TYR A 208 8.91 -1.95 6.17
CA TYR A 208 8.14 -1.42 5.04
C TYR A 208 8.98 -1.17 3.79
N ALA A 209 10.22 -0.68 3.94
CA ALA A 209 11.15 -0.55 2.82
C ALA A 209 11.47 -1.92 2.20
N GLN A 210 11.69 -2.94 3.05
CA GLN A 210 11.92 -4.30 2.61
C GLN A 210 10.67 -4.92 1.94
N ALA A 211 9.48 -4.73 2.52
CA ALA A 211 8.20 -5.20 1.97
C ALA A 211 7.87 -4.57 0.61
N TRP A 212 8.03 -3.24 0.49
CA TRP A 212 7.88 -2.52 -0.76
C TRP A 212 8.76 -3.12 -1.86
N SER A 213 10.06 -3.26 -1.56
CA SER A 213 11.03 -3.71 -2.55
C SER A 213 10.83 -5.18 -2.95
N PHE A 214 10.47 -6.05 -1.99
CA PHE A 214 10.21 -7.45 -2.26
C PHE A 214 8.93 -7.64 -3.08
N PHE A 215 7.84 -6.95 -2.73
CA PHE A 215 6.59 -7.01 -3.49
C PHE A 215 6.80 -6.49 -4.93
N ARG A 216 7.51 -5.37 -5.09
CA ARG A 216 7.86 -4.78 -6.39
C ARG A 216 8.72 -5.74 -7.22
N PHE A 217 9.73 -6.35 -6.64
CA PHE A 217 10.55 -7.39 -7.29
C PHE A 217 9.69 -8.56 -7.78
N LEU A 218 8.82 -9.11 -6.93
CA LEU A 218 7.93 -10.20 -7.31
C LEU A 218 6.95 -9.77 -8.41
N GLY A 219 6.45 -8.53 -8.37
CA GLY A 219 5.59 -7.98 -9.41
C GLY A 219 6.28 -7.91 -10.78
N GLN A 220 7.52 -7.43 -10.81
CA GLN A 220 8.29 -7.25 -12.03
C GLN A 220 8.84 -8.56 -12.60
N GLN A 221 9.38 -9.43 -11.75
CA GLN A 221 10.13 -10.63 -12.18
C GLN A 221 9.30 -11.92 -12.09
N HIS A 222 8.34 -11.98 -11.16
CA HIS A 222 7.56 -13.19 -10.84
C HIS A 222 6.04 -12.95 -10.87
N GLY A 223 5.55 -11.97 -11.66
CA GLY A 223 4.17 -11.49 -11.57
C GLY A 223 3.10 -12.59 -11.73
N ARG A 224 3.32 -13.60 -12.59
CA ARG A 224 2.41 -14.76 -12.71
C ARG A 224 2.35 -15.60 -11.43
N ALA A 225 3.49 -15.83 -10.77
CA ALA A 225 3.58 -16.57 -9.52
C ALA A 225 2.94 -15.77 -8.38
N LEU A 226 3.24 -14.47 -8.29
CA LEU A 226 2.63 -13.56 -7.31
C LEU A 226 1.10 -13.53 -7.43
N LYS A 227 0.56 -13.37 -8.64
CA LYS A 227 -0.89 -13.44 -8.89
C LYS A 227 -1.50 -14.75 -8.41
N LYS A 228 -0.85 -15.88 -8.71
CA LYS A 228 -1.32 -17.21 -8.32
C LYS A 228 -1.30 -17.36 -6.79
N TYR A 229 -0.23 -16.91 -6.15
CA TYR A 229 -0.04 -16.94 -4.70
C TYR A 229 -1.12 -16.13 -3.99
N LEU A 230 -1.33 -14.85 -4.34
CA LEU A 230 -2.37 -14.02 -3.73
C LEU A 230 -3.77 -14.61 -3.87
N LYS A 231 -4.09 -15.16 -5.05
CA LYS A 231 -5.37 -15.84 -5.30
C LYS A 231 -5.54 -17.11 -4.47
N GLN A 232 -4.46 -17.83 -4.16
CA GLN A 232 -4.50 -18.99 -3.28
C GLN A 232 -4.70 -18.57 -1.83
N MET A 233 -3.94 -17.58 -1.36
CA MET A 233 -4.07 -17.04 0.00
C MET A 233 -5.49 -16.56 0.30
N ALA A 234 -6.10 -15.80 -0.61
CA ALA A 234 -7.48 -15.33 -0.48
C ALA A 234 -8.52 -16.47 -0.32
N ARG A 235 -8.18 -17.72 -0.66
CA ARG A 235 -9.07 -18.88 -0.52
C ARG A 235 -8.78 -19.72 0.71
N LEU A 236 -7.75 -19.37 1.49
CA LEU A 236 -7.42 -20.09 2.71
C LEU A 236 -8.52 -19.90 3.77
N PRO A 237 -8.68 -20.86 4.68
CA PRO A 237 -9.59 -20.69 5.80
C PRO A 237 -9.16 -19.52 6.68
N MET A 238 -10.15 -18.89 7.33
CA MET A 238 -9.89 -17.88 8.34
C MET A 238 -9.12 -18.48 9.52
N GLY A 239 -8.25 -17.69 10.15
CA GLY A 239 -7.53 -18.06 11.36
C GLY A 239 -6.02 -17.93 11.26
N HIS A 240 -5.37 -18.32 12.37
CA HIS A 240 -3.92 -18.22 12.54
C HIS A 240 -3.17 -19.24 11.68
N ARG A 241 -2.01 -18.86 11.17
CA ARG A 241 -1.12 -19.71 10.37
C ARG A 241 0.26 -19.78 11.00
N SER A 242 0.86 -20.97 10.99
CA SER A 242 2.20 -21.19 11.54
C SER A 242 3.27 -20.60 10.61
N LYS A 243 4.46 -20.28 11.15
CA LYS A 243 5.58 -19.81 10.32
C LYS A 243 5.98 -20.86 9.30
N GLU A 244 5.90 -22.13 9.68
CA GLU A 244 6.18 -23.29 8.83
C GLU A 244 5.24 -23.32 7.63
N SER A 245 3.94 -23.16 7.84
CA SER A 245 2.95 -23.08 6.74
C SER A 245 3.21 -21.90 5.81
N LEU A 246 3.58 -20.72 6.35
CA LEU A 246 3.93 -19.56 5.53
C LEU A 246 5.15 -19.83 4.64
N ARG A 247 6.18 -20.49 5.16
CA ARG A 247 7.38 -20.90 4.39
C ARG A 247 7.05 -21.93 3.33
N GLU A 248 6.24 -22.94 3.66
CA GLU A 248 5.83 -23.98 2.72
C GLU A 248 5.06 -23.39 1.53
N GLU A 249 4.15 -22.45 1.79
CA GLU A 249 3.38 -21.79 0.74
C GLU A 249 4.25 -20.88 -0.14
N MET A 250 5.18 -20.14 0.46
CA MET A 250 6.17 -19.36 -0.30
C MET A 250 7.04 -20.27 -1.17
N THR A 251 7.52 -21.37 -0.61
CA THR A 251 8.31 -22.35 -1.35
C THR A 251 7.51 -22.99 -2.48
N ALA A 252 6.24 -23.31 -2.25
CA ALA A 252 5.35 -23.87 -3.25
C ALA A 252 5.04 -22.88 -4.39
N ALA A 253 4.98 -21.58 -4.09
CA ALA A 253 4.66 -20.54 -5.06
C ALA A 253 5.86 -20.06 -5.88
N PHE A 254 7.03 -19.91 -5.24
CA PHE A 254 8.20 -19.25 -5.82
C PHE A 254 9.46 -20.15 -5.91
N GLY A 255 9.41 -21.35 -5.35
CA GLY A 255 10.55 -22.28 -5.31
C GLY A 255 11.47 -22.02 -4.12
N SER A 256 12.75 -22.35 -4.26
CA SER A 256 13.76 -22.21 -3.19
C SER A 256 13.88 -20.75 -2.74
N LEU A 257 13.68 -20.50 -1.43
CA LEU A 257 13.79 -19.17 -0.84
C LEU A 257 15.21 -18.60 -0.94
N ASP A 258 16.24 -19.43 -0.80
CA ASP A 258 17.64 -18.99 -0.97
C ASP A 258 17.91 -18.47 -2.39
N LYS A 259 17.37 -19.15 -3.41
CA LYS A 259 17.49 -18.71 -4.80
C LYS A 259 16.72 -17.42 -5.03
N LEU A 260 15.50 -17.34 -4.51
CA LEU A 260 14.66 -16.15 -4.60
C LEU A 260 15.31 -14.94 -3.91
N GLU A 261 15.95 -15.15 -2.75
CA GLU A 261 16.70 -14.12 -2.06
C GLU A 261 17.91 -13.65 -2.87
N ALA A 262 18.67 -14.56 -3.47
CA ALA A 262 19.79 -14.20 -4.33
C ALA A 262 19.35 -13.39 -5.56
N GLU A 263 18.25 -13.79 -6.19
CA GLU A 263 17.63 -13.06 -7.31
C GLU A 263 17.16 -11.66 -6.88
N TRP A 264 16.46 -11.57 -5.76
CA TRP A 264 15.99 -10.30 -5.21
C TRP A 264 17.15 -9.37 -4.83
N ARG A 265 18.21 -9.86 -4.19
CA ARG A 265 19.41 -9.07 -3.87
C ARG A 265 20.14 -8.57 -5.10
N THR A 266 20.19 -9.38 -6.16
CA THR A 266 20.73 -8.97 -7.47
C THR A 266 19.87 -7.85 -8.06
N TRP A 267 18.55 -7.99 -8.02
CA TRP A 267 17.62 -6.95 -8.47
C TRP A 267 17.77 -5.65 -7.65
N LEU A 268 17.90 -5.73 -6.33
CA LEU A 268 18.13 -4.57 -5.45
C LEU A 268 19.38 -3.79 -5.85
N THR A 269 20.46 -4.51 -6.16
CA THR A 269 21.73 -3.90 -6.60
C THR A 269 21.54 -3.11 -7.90
N ALA A 270 20.72 -3.63 -8.82
CA ALA A 270 20.37 -2.91 -10.05
C ALA A 270 19.50 -1.67 -9.79
N GLN A 271 18.63 -1.68 -8.77
CA GLN A 271 17.82 -0.50 -8.42
C GLN A 271 18.65 0.64 -7.80
N GLY A 272 19.73 0.29 -7.08
CA GLY A 272 20.65 1.27 -6.48
C GLY A 272 21.62 1.91 -7.47
N ASN A 273 21.68 1.42 -8.72
CA ASN A 273 22.53 1.96 -9.78
C ASN A 273 21.68 2.80 -10.77
N PRO A 274 21.84 4.13 -10.80
CA PRO A 274 21.07 5.00 -11.70
C PRO A 274 21.17 4.61 -13.18
N LEU A 275 22.25 3.93 -13.59
CA LEU A 275 22.48 3.51 -14.98
C LEU A 275 21.78 2.18 -15.36
N ALA A 276 21.24 1.43 -14.40
CA ALA A 276 20.58 0.14 -14.65
C ALA A 276 19.04 0.24 -14.69
N ALA A 277 18.47 1.30 -14.11
CA ALA A 277 17.01 1.49 -14.06
C ALA A 277 16.36 1.67 -15.45
N ASP A 278 17.08 2.24 -16.42
CA ASP A 278 16.58 2.47 -17.79
C ASP A 278 16.50 1.19 -18.65
N GLY A 279 17.13 0.08 -18.22
CA GLY A 279 17.21 -1.16 -19.00
C GLY A 279 16.07 -2.17 -18.77
N LEU A 280 15.25 -1.99 -17.72
CA LEU A 280 14.27 -2.99 -17.27
C LEU A 280 12.83 -2.73 -17.76
N THR A 281 12.57 -1.61 -18.44
CA THR A 281 11.22 -1.21 -18.90
C THR A 281 10.79 -1.83 -20.24
N SER A 282 11.61 -2.66 -20.88
CA SER A 282 11.30 -3.24 -22.20
C SER A 282 11.26 -4.78 -22.18
N SER A 283 10.24 -5.36 -21.54
CA SER A 283 9.89 -6.77 -21.78
C SER A 283 8.41 -7.09 -21.67
N HIS A 284 7.53 -6.11 -21.88
CA HIS A 284 6.09 -6.34 -22.15
C HIS A 284 5.67 -5.57 -23.40
N GLN A 285 6.12 -6.04 -24.57
CA GLN A 285 5.37 -5.86 -25.81
C GLN A 285 5.15 -7.20 -26.49
N ASP A 286 3.87 -7.45 -26.74
CA ASP A 286 3.33 -8.62 -27.37
C ASP A 286 3.97 -8.92 -28.72
N LYS A 287 4.24 -10.21 -28.93
CA LYS A 287 4.40 -10.82 -30.26
C LYS A 287 3.08 -10.65 -31.02
N LYS A 288 2.91 -9.53 -31.73
CA LYS A 288 1.92 -9.42 -32.81
C LYS A 288 2.38 -10.27 -33.99
N GLY A 289 1.46 -11.13 -34.44
CA GLY A 289 1.66 -12.13 -35.47
C GLY A 289 2.22 -11.56 -36.77
N ALA A 290 3.14 -12.33 -37.36
CA ALA A 290 3.58 -12.13 -38.73
C ALA A 290 2.39 -12.31 -39.69
N PRO A 291 2.24 -11.47 -40.73
CA PRO A 291 1.23 -11.66 -41.75
C PRO A 291 1.68 -12.80 -42.69
N ILE A 292 0.82 -13.82 -42.81
CA ILE A 292 0.97 -14.85 -43.84
C ILE A 292 0.47 -14.24 -45.14
N SER A 293 1.40 -13.92 -46.04
CA SER A 293 1.12 -13.58 -47.44
C SER A 293 0.90 -14.87 -48.24
N GLY A 294 -0.14 -14.92 -49.07
CA GLY A 294 -0.23 -15.87 -50.17
C GLY A 294 -1.59 -16.54 -50.36
N ALA A 295 -2.48 -15.91 -51.12
CA ALA A 295 -3.48 -16.62 -51.91
C ALA A 295 -3.48 -16.03 -53.34
N PRO A 296 -3.43 -16.85 -54.39
CA PRO A 296 -3.42 -16.39 -55.76
C PRO A 296 -4.83 -16.10 -56.28
N GLN A 297 -4.88 -15.28 -57.32
CA GLN A 297 -6.06 -14.83 -58.03
C GLN A 297 -6.88 -15.99 -58.62
N GLY A 298 -8.20 -15.85 -58.54
CA GLY A 298 -9.23 -16.67 -59.19
C GLY A 298 -10.61 -16.08 -58.90
#